data_AF-A0A2E3XKL4-F1
#
_entry.id   AF-A0A2E3XKL4-F1
#
_cell.length_a   1.000
_cell.length_b   1.000
_cell.length_c   1.000
_cell.angle_alpha   90.00
_cell.angle_beta   90.00
_cell.angle_gamma   90.00
#
_symmetry.space_group_name_H-M   'P 1'
#
loop_
_entity.id
_entity.type
_entity.pdbx_description
1 polymer ?
#
loop_
_entity_poly.entity_id
_entity_poly.type
_entity_poly.pdbx_seq_one_letter_code
_entity_poly.pdbx_strand_id
1 'polypeptide(L)'
;MDTHTAPTEVDFHFDVMCPWAYQTSLWMRDVRDQLDLTVNWKFFSLEEINLREGKKHPWERDWSYGWSMMRIGVILRRLDMDLL
;
A
#
# COMPACT_ATOMS: atom_id res chain seq x y z
N MET A 1 23.79 18.12 22.00
CA MET A 1 23.60 16.98 21.08
C MET A 1 22.14 16.63 21.17
N ASP A 2 21.36 16.96 20.14
CA ASP A 2 19.94 16.60 20.10
C ASP A 2 19.83 15.08 20.03
N THR A 3 19.20 14.48 21.04
CA THR A 3 18.87 13.05 21.04
C THR A 3 17.66 12.86 20.15
N HIS A 4 17.89 12.65 18.86
CA HIS A 4 16.81 12.23 17.97
C HIS A 4 16.41 10.80 18.31
N THR A 5 15.16 10.60 18.70
CA THR A 5 14.61 9.26 18.92
C THR A 5 14.34 8.63 17.57
N ALA A 6 14.88 7.42 17.34
CA ALA A 6 14.63 6.70 16.10
C ALA A 6 13.13 6.36 15.97
N PRO A 7 12.56 6.42 14.76
CA PRO A 7 11.18 6.03 14.54
C PRO A 7 11.00 4.52 14.79
N THR A 8 9.85 4.15 15.36
CA THR A 8 9.46 2.74 15.60
C THR A 8 8.36 2.27 14.65
N GLU A 9 7.74 3.17 13.90
CA GLU A 9 6.63 2.87 12.99
C GLU A 9 6.79 3.58 11.63
N VAL A 10 6.31 2.92 10.56
CA VAL A 10 6.30 3.47 9.20
C VAL A 10 4.97 3.17 8.51
N ASP A 11 4.38 4.19 7.91
CA ASP A 11 3.22 4.04 7.02
C ASP A 11 3.66 3.80 5.58
N PHE A 12 3.44 2.59 5.07
CA PHE A 12 3.80 2.22 3.70
C PHE A 12 2.58 2.27 2.77
N HIS A 13 2.54 3.27 1.89
CA HIS A 13 1.45 3.42 0.93
C HIS A 13 1.75 2.66 -0.37
N PHE A 14 0.88 1.73 -0.76
CA PHE A 14 1.07 0.91 -1.95
C PHE A 14 -0.21 0.73 -2.79
N ASP A 15 0.01 0.50 -4.08
CA ASP A 15 -0.96 -0.05 -5.03
C ASP A 15 -0.33 -1.34 -5.58
N VAL A 16 -1.08 -2.44 -5.57
CA VAL A 16 -0.63 -3.76 -6.06
C VAL A 16 -0.30 -3.76 -7.56
N MET A 17 -0.85 -2.82 -8.33
CA MET A 17 -0.53 -2.65 -9.75
C MET A 17 0.81 -1.93 -9.97
N CYS A 18 1.37 -1.28 -8.95
CA CYS A 18 2.58 -0.48 -9.09
C CYS A 18 3.83 -1.36 -9.01
N PRO A 19 4.62 -1.51 -10.10
CA PRO A 19 5.82 -2.33 -10.07
C PRO A 19 6.89 -1.77 -9.12
N TRP A 20 6.91 -0.44 -8.97
CA TRP A 20 7.83 0.24 -8.05
C TRP A 20 7.43 0.00 -6.60
N ALA A 21 6.14 0.09 -6.26
CA ALA A 21 5.67 -0.23 -4.92
C ALA A 21 5.94 -1.69 -4.57
N TYR A 22 5.84 -2.61 -5.54
CA TYR A 22 6.20 -4.01 -5.33
C TYR A 22 7.68 -4.16 -4.96
N GLN A 23 8.61 -3.60 -5.75
CA GLN A 23 10.05 -3.67 -5.43
C GLN A 23 10.36 -3.04 -4.06
N THR A 24 9.80 -1.86 -3.78
CA THR A 24 9.99 -1.18 -2.50
C THR A 24 9.35 -1.97 -1.34
N SER A 25 8.27 -2.71 -1.55
CA SER A 25 7.66 -3.55 -0.52
C SER A 25 8.54 -4.71 -0.09
N LEU A 26 9.29 -5.31 -1.02
CA LEU A 26 10.26 -6.38 -0.71
C LEU A 26 11.39 -5.82 0.16
N TRP A 27 11.93 -4.66 -0.21
CA TRP A 27 12.92 -3.95 0.58
C TRP A 27 12.38 -3.55 1.97
N MET A 28 11.15 -3.04 2.05
CA MET A 28 10.56 -2.60 3.32
C MET A 28 10.33 -3.75 4.30
N ARG A 29 10.03 -4.96 3.81
CA ARG A 29 9.96 -6.16 4.67
C ARG A 29 11.33 -6.50 5.28
N ASP A 30 12.39 -6.42 4.49
CA ASP A 30 13.76 -6.64 4.99
C ASP A 30 14.17 -5.57 6.02
N VAL A 31 13.87 -4.29 5.75
CA VAL A 31 14.11 -3.19 6.69
C VAL A 31 13.33 -3.37 8.00
N ARG A 32 12.07 -3.78 7.92
CA ARG A 32 11.22 -4.08 9.08
C ARG A 32 11.89 -5.12 9.98
N ASP A 33 12.35 -6.21 9.39
CA ASP A 33 12.92 -7.34 10.12
C ASP A 33 14.29 -6.97 10.75
N GLN A 34 15.08 -6.11 10.09
CA GLN A 34 16.37 -5.65 10.61
C GLN A 34 16.26 -4.60 11.72
N LEU A 35 15.23 -3.76 11.69
CA LEU A 35 15.10 -2.60 12.57
C LEU A 35 13.97 -2.71 13.60
N ASP A 36 13.28 -3.86 13.64
CA ASP A 36 12.14 -4.12 14.53
C ASP A 36 11.05 -3.02 14.42
N LEU A 37 10.75 -2.62 13.17
CA LEU A 37 9.75 -1.59 12.89
C LEU A 37 8.35 -2.18 12.81
N THR A 38 7.35 -1.40 13.23
CA THR A 38 5.96 -1.67 12.85
C THR A 38 5.65 -1.03 11.51
N VAL A 39 5.35 -1.85 10.49
CA VAL A 39 4.96 -1.35 9.16
C VAL A 39 3.46 -1.41 8.99
N ASN A 40 2.84 -0.24 8.82
CA ASN A 40 1.42 -0.09 8.55
C ASN A 40 1.18 -0.03 7.03
N TRP A 41 0.74 -1.14 6.45
CA TRP A 41 0.42 -1.22 5.02
C TRP A 41 -0.88 -0.45 4.70
N LYS A 42 -0.76 0.60 3.89
CA LYS A 42 -1.86 1.49 3.49
C LYS A 42 -2.09 1.42 1.99
N PHE A 43 -3.35 1.28 1.60
CA PHE A 43 -3.71 1.26 0.19
C PHE A 43 -3.77 2.67 -0.38
N PHE A 44 -3.23 2.85 -1.58
CA PHE A 44 -3.55 3.98 -2.46
C PHE A 44 -3.89 3.45 -3.85
N SER A 45 -4.59 4.24 -4.68
CA SER A 45 -5.00 3.83 -6.03
C SER A 45 -4.29 4.66 -7.10
N LEU A 46 -3.54 4.00 -7.96
CA LEU A 46 -2.98 4.57 -9.18
C LEU A 46 -4.07 4.95 -10.18
N GLU A 47 -5.14 4.16 -10.29
CA GLU A 47 -6.24 4.47 -11.21
C GLU A 47 -7.01 5.73 -10.80
N GLU A 48 -7.11 6.00 -9.50
CA GLU A 48 -7.76 7.20 -8.99
C GLU A 48 -6.84 8.43 -9.06
N ILE A 49 -5.58 8.32 -8.63
CA ILE A 49 -4.67 9.47 -8.65
C ILE A 49 -4.31 9.92 -10.08
N ASN A 50 -4.35 9.00 -11.04
CA ASN A 50 -4.14 9.29 -12.47
C ASN A 50 -5.47 9.44 -13.24
N LEU A 51 -6.60 9.59 -12.54
CA LEU A 51 -7.89 9.77 -13.19
C LEU A 51 -7.88 11.02 -14.07
N ARG A 52 -8.32 10.87 -15.32
CA ARG A 52 -8.49 11.99 -16.23
C ARG A 52 -9.90 12.53 -16.14
N GLU A 53 -10.04 13.84 -16.31
CA GLU A 53 -11.34 14.51 -16.32
C GLU A 53 -12.31 13.84 -17.30
N GLY A 54 -13.57 13.69 -16.88
CA GLY A 54 -14.64 13.05 -17.66
C GLY A 54 -14.55 11.53 -17.76
N LYS A 55 -13.57 10.88 -17.11
CA LYS A 55 -13.53 9.41 -16.98
C LYS A 55 -14.26 8.98 -15.72
N LYS A 56 -14.98 7.85 -15.83
CA LYS A 56 -15.60 7.16 -14.69
C LYS A 56 -14.56 6.75 -13.68
N HIS A 57 -14.86 6.89 -12.39
CA HIS A 57 -14.04 6.37 -11.31
C HIS A 57 -13.94 4.84 -11.39
N PRO A 58 -12.89 4.22 -10.82
CA PRO A 58 -12.71 2.76 -10.87
C PRO A 58 -13.92 1.96 -10.35
N TRP A 59 -14.64 2.48 -9.34
CA TRP A 59 -15.84 1.85 -8.76
C TRP A 59 -17.13 2.04 -9.58
N GLU A 60 -17.14 2.91 -10.58
CA GLU A 60 -18.30 3.16 -11.46
C GLU A 60 -18.23 2.38 -12.78
N ARG A 61 -17.15 1.63 -12.98
CA ARG A 61 -16.90 0.82 -14.17
C ARG A 61 -17.41 -0.60 -13.94
N ASP A 62 -17.82 -1.27 -15.01
CA ASP A 62 -18.20 -2.69 -14.96
C ASP A 62 -17.02 -3.59 -14.54
N TRP A 63 -15.78 -3.15 -14.83
CA TRP A 63 -14.55 -3.81 -14.43
C TRP A 63 -13.41 -2.81 -14.17
N SER A 64 -12.56 -3.11 -13.18
CA SER A 64 -11.30 -2.43 -12.91
C SER A 64 -10.30 -3.41 -12.28
N TYR A 65 -9.08 -3.44 -12.82
CA TYR A 65 -8.01 -4.31 -12.32
C TYR A 65 -7.48 -3.85 -10.96
N GLY A 66 -7.09 -2.57 -10.85
CA GLY A 66 -6.52 -2.04 -9.62
C GLY A 66 -7.54 -2.06 -8.47
N TRP A 67 -8.75 -1.57 -8.73
CA TRP A 67 -9.79 -1.47 -7.70
C TRP A 67 -10.22 -2.83 -7.15
N SER A 68 -10.40 -3.83 -8.01
CA SER A 68 -10.82 -5.17 -7.57
C SER A 68 -9.78 -5.81 -6.65
N MET A 69 -8.50 -5.71 -7.01
CA MET A 69 -7.42 -6.25 -6.18
C MET A 69 -7.23 -5.47 -4.88
N MET A 70 -7.39 -4.14 -4.89
CA MET A 70 -7.40 -3.35 -3.65
C MET A 70 -8.50 -3.81 -2.69
N ARG A 71 -9.71 -4.10 -3.19
CA ARG A 71 -10.81 -4.62 -2.34
C ARG A 71 -10.45 -5.97 -1.72
N ILE A 72 -9.81 -6.86 -2.48
CA ILE A 72 -9.30 -8.14 -1.96
C ILE A 72 -8.26 -7.87 -0.87
N GLY A 73 -7.28 -6.99 -1.12
CA GLY A 73 -6.28 -6.60 -0.14
C GLY A 73 -6.89 -6.02 1.14
N VAL A 74 -7.91 -5.18 1.04
CA VAL A 74 -8.62 -4.63 2.21
C VAL A 74 -9.31 -5.74 3.01
N ILE A 75 -9.86 -6.77 2.36
CA ILE A 75 -10.41 -7.93 3.07
C ILE A 75 -9.31 -8.71 3.78
N LEU A 76 -8.18 -9.00 3.11
CA LEU A 76 -7.04 -9.68 3.73
C LEU A 76 -6.54 -8.92 4.97
N ARG A 77 -6.39 -7.60 4.85
CA ARG A 77 -6.01 -6.70 5.95
C ARG A 77 -6.90 -6.83 7.19
N ARG A 78 -8.21 -7.03 6.99
CA ARG A 78 -9.18 -7.16 8.08
C ARG A 78 -9.08 -8.50 8.80
N LEU A 79 -8.57 -9.52 8.11
CA LEU A 79 -8.36 -10.85 8.67
C LEU A 79 -7.05 -10.87 9.44
N ASP A 80 -5.96 -10.44 8.81
CA ASP A 80 -4.62 -10.41 9.38
C ASP A 80 -3.70 -9.49 8.56
N MET A 81 -2.88 -8.68 9.23
CA MET A 81 -1.90 -7.80 8.58
C MET A 81 -0.76 -8.58 7.91
N ASP A 82 -0.46 -9.79 8.39
CA ASP A 82 0.60 -10.64 7.81
C ASP A 82 0.22 -11.27 6.46
N LEU A 83 -1.06 -11.18 6.09
CA LEU A 83 -1.56 -11.60 4.76
C LEU A 83 -1.33 -10.56 3.65
N LEU A 84 -0.81 -9.37 4.00
CA LEU A 84 -0.40 -8.34 3.05
C LEU A 84 1.09 -8.39 2.75
#